data_AF-S9RTK3-F1
#
_entry.id   AF-S9RTK3-F1
#
_cell.length_a   1.000
_cell.length_b   1.000
_cell.length_c   1.000
_cell.angle_alpha   90.00
_cell.angle_beta   90.00
_cell.angle_gamma   90.00
#
_symmetry.space_group_name_H-M   'P 1'
#
loop_
_entity.id
_entity.type
_entity.pdbx_description
1 polymer ?
#
loop_
_entity_poly.entity_id
_entity_poly.type
_entity_poly.pdbx_seq_one_letter_code
_entity_poly.pdbx_strand_id
1 'polypeptide(L)'
;MRALRAQGSARPVVVLHELVAHSRRALAEGVVDVVIDQRPHEEVDLALGLLRRIADRQPSGPVPPVVPAIHVPENLPPDPGAADDIQGGDPR
;
A
#
# COMPACT_ATOMS: atom_id res chain seq x y z
N MET A 1 2.52 -16.80 4.45
CA MET A 1 3.75 -16.93 3.64
C MET A 1 4.55 -18.22 3.84
N ARG A 2 4.48 -18.91 4.98
CA ARG A 2 5.29 -20.12 5.24
C ARG A 2 5.10 -21.24 4.21
N ALA A 3 3.88 -21.46 3.73
CA ALA A 3 3.57 -22.50 2.73
C ALA A 3 4.24 -22.23 1.37
N LEU A 4 4.22 -20.99 0.89
CA LEU A 4 4.84 -20.59 -0.38
C LEU A 4 6.36 -20.73 -0.34
N ARG A 5 6.99 -20.39 0.80
CA ARG A 5 8.44 -20.54 1.00
C ARG A 5 8.92 -21.98 1.02
N ALA A 6 8.03 -22.94 1.28
CA ALA A 6 8.35 -24.37 1.29
C ALA A 6 8.26 -25.01 -0.11
N GLN A 7 7.79 -24.27 -1.12
CA GLN A 7 7.75 -24.76 -2.50
C GLN A 7 9.06 -24.41 -3.22
N GLY A 8 9.65 -25.39 -3.90
CA GLY A 8 10.85 -25.23 -4.73
C GLY A 8 10.59 -24.48 -6.04
N SER A 9 11.26 -24.88 -7.14
CA SER A 9 11.23 -24.14 -8.42
C SER A 9 9.87 -24.03 -9.11
N ALA A 10 8.85 -24.79 -8.67
CA ALA A 10 7.50 -24.77 -9.23
C ALA A 10 6.50 -23.99 -8.35
N ARG A 11 6.93 -22.86 -7.76
CA ARG A 11 6.03 -22.01 -6.97
C ARG A 11 5.07 -21.23 -7.89
N PRO A 12 3.82 -20.96 -7.46
CA PRO A 12 2.90 -20.12 -8.22
C PRO A 12 3.36 -18.66 -8.26
N VAL A 13 2.78 -17.91 -9.20
CA VAL A 13 2.78 -16.44 -9.16
C VAL A 13 1.82 -15.98 -8.06
N VAL A 14 2.28 -15.11 -7.18
CA VAL A 14 1.57 -14.65 -5.98
C VAL A 14 1.31 -13.16 -6.09
N VAL A 15 0.03 -12.79 -6.11
CA VAL A 15 -0.46 -11.41 -6.14
C VAL A 15 -1.22 -11.12 -4.84
N LEU A 16 -0.91 -10.00 -4.19
CA LEU A 16 -1.61 -9.53 -2.98
C LEU A 16 -2.26 -8.15 -3.20
N HIS A 17 -3.10 -7.72 -2.27
CA HIS A 17 -3.93 -6.51 -2.40
C HIS A 17 -3.56 -5.33 -1.49
N GLU A 18 -2.52 -5.45 -0.66
CA GLU A 18 -2.16 -4.35 0.24
C GLU A 18 -0.67 -4.33 0.53
N LEU A 19 -0.06 -3.13 0.49
CA LEU A 19 1.34 -2.92 0.81
C LEU A 19 1.49 -2.51 2.29
N VAL A 20 1.62 -3.51 3.14
CA VAL A 20 1.92 -3.38 4.57
C VAL A 20 3.29 -3.99 4.87
N ALA A 21 3.82 -3.79 6.08
CA ALA A 21 5.19 -4.18 6.43
C ALA A 21 5.55 -5.64 6.05
N HIS A 22 4.62 -6.59 6.26
CA HIS A 22 4.87 -8.00 5.96
C HIS A 22 4.75 -8.35 4.46
N SER A 23 3.86 -7.71 3.71
CA SER A 23 3.74 -7.93 2.25
C SER A 23 4.85 -7.22 1.49
N ARG A 24 5.27 -6.03 1.95
CA ARG A 24 6.50 -5.34 1.52
C ARG A 24 7.71 -6.25 1.64
N ARG A 25 7.95 -6.81 2.83
CA ARG A 25 9.06 -7.74 3.06
C ARG A 25 8.96 -8.98 2.18
N ALA A 26 7.77 -9.54 2.03
CA ALA A 26 7.58 -10.73 1.18
C ALA A 26 7.80 -10.44 -0.32
N LEU A 27 7.46 -9.24 -0.79
CA LEU A 27 7.73 -8.77 -2.15
C LEU A 27 9.24 -8.57 -2.36
N ALA A 28 9.93 -7.91 -1.42
CA ALA A 28 11.38 -7.74 -1.48
C ALA A 28 12.16 -9.07 -1.45
N GLU A 29 11.65 -10.08 -0.73
CA GLU A 29 12.25 -11.41 -0.65
C GLU A 29 11.82 -12.35 -1.79
N GLY A 30 11.02 -11.87 -2.76
CA GLY A 30 10.59 -12.65 -3.92
C GLY A 30 9.61 -13.79 -3.60
N VAL A 31 8.91 -13.72 -2.47
CA VAL A 31 7.82 -14.65 -2.08
C VAL A 31 6.47 -14.18 -2.61
N VAL A 32 6.33 -12.87 -2.82
CA VAL A 32 5.23 -12.23 -3.55
C VAL A 32 5.83 -11.64 -4.81
N ASP A 33 5.10 -11.72 -5.92
CA ASP A 33 5.56 -11.21 -7.20
C ASP A 33 4.99 -9.81 -7.46
N VAL A 34 3.76 -9.56 -7.00
CA VAL A 34 3.07 -8.28 -7.18
C VAL A 34 2.20 -7.94 -5.97
N VAL A 35 2.19 -6.68 -5.57
CA VAL A 35 1.19 -6.13 -4.63
C VAL A 35 0.37 -5.05 -5.35
N ILE A 36 -0.95 -5.19 -5.36
CA ILE A 36 -1.89 -4.20 -5.88
C ILE A 36 -2.42 -3.42 -4.69
N ASP A 37 -1.83 -2.27 -4.36
CA ASP A 37 -2.33 -1.41 -3.29
C ASP A 37 -3.57 -0.64 -3.75
N GLN A 38 -4.72 -0.96 -3.18
CA GLN A 38 -6.01 -0.39 -3.55
C GLN A 38 -6.23 1.03 -3.01
N ARG A 39 -5.36 1.51 -2.11
CA ARG A 39 -5.48 2.81 -1.43
C ARG A 39 -6.78 2.96 -0.63
N PRO A 40 -7.07 2.04 0.32
CA PRO A 40 -8.32 2.07 1.09
C PRO A 40 -8.49 3.37 1.90
N HIS A 41 -7.41 4.02 2.30
CA HIS A 41 -7.45 5.30 3.01
C HIS A 41 -8.01 6.43 2.14
N GLU A 42 -7.63 6.52 0.85
CA GLU A 42 -8.17 7.53 -0.07
C GLU A 42 -9.69 7.33 -0.26
N GLU A 43 -10.16 6.08 -0.33
CA GLU A 43 -11.59 5.78 -0.44
C GLU A 43 -12.38 6.23 0.79
N VAL A 44 -11.84 5.96 1.99
CA VAL A 44 -12.45 6.41 3.26
C VAL A 44 -12.51 7.93 3.34
N ASP A 45 -11.42 8.62 3.02
CA ASP A 45 -11.36 10.09 3.06
C ASP A 45 -12.35 10.72 2.08
N LEU A 46 -12.45 10.18 0.87
CA LEU A 46 -13.43 10.61 -0.13
C LEU A 46 -14.87 10.41 0.37
N ALA A 47 -15.17 9.24 0.93
CA ALA A 47 -16.49 8.92 1.46
C ALA A 47 -16.89 9.87 2.60
N LEU A 48 -15.99 10.08 3.58
CA LEU A 48 -16.25 11.00 4.70
C LEU A 48 -16.40 12.45 4.24
N GLY A 49 -15.57 12.90 3.28
CA GLY A 49 -15.68 14.23 2.70
C GLY A 49 -16.99 14.46 1.93
N LEU A 50 -17.54 13.43 1.29
CA LEU A 50 -18.86 13.49 0.66
C LEU A 50 -19.98 13.57 1.68
N LEU A 51 -19.96 12.69 2.69
CA LEU A 51 -20.94 12.70 3.76
C LEU A 51 -20.98 14.06 4.46
N ARG A 52 -19.83 14.68 4.69
CA ARG A 52 -19.74 16.02 5.28
C ARG A 52 -20.39 17.08 4.40
N ARG A 53 -20.12 17.08 3.09
CA ARG A 53 -20.74 18.04 2.14
C ARG A 53 -22.26 17.90 2.11
N ILE A 54 -22.76 16.67 2.11
CA ILE A 54 -24.20 16.39 2.17
C ILE A 54 -24.80 16.96 3.46
N ALA A 55 -24.16 16.72 4.61
CA ALA A 55 -24.60 17.25 5.90
C ALA A 55 -24.63 18.80 5.92
N ASP A 56 -23.63 19.44 5.30
CA ASP A 56 -23.51 20.89 5.19
C ASP A 56 -24.36 21.50 4.06
N ARG A 57 -25.22 20.68 3.41
CA ARG A 57 -26.07 21.06 2.25
C ARG A 57 -25.29 21.72 1.11
N GLN A 58 -24.02 21.33 0.96
CA GLN A 58 -23.18 21.76 -0.14
C GLN A 58 -23.38 20.85 -1.35
N PRO A 59 -23.22 21.36 -2.58
CA PRO A 59 -23.26 20.52 -3.77
C PRO A 59 -22.17 19.45 -3.72
N SER A 60 -22.54 18.20 -4.01
CA SER A 60 -21.60 17.13 -4.29
C SER A 60 -21.23 17.17 -5.77
N GLY A 61 -20.01 17.56 -6.09
CA GLY A 61 -19.44 17.39 -7.42
C GLY A 61 -19.13 15.92 -7.73
N PRO A 62 -18.70 15.60 -8.97
CA PRO A 62 -18.27 14.26 -9.33
C PRO A 62 -17.13 13.78 -8.41
N VAL A 63 -17.17 12.49 -8.06
CA VAL A 63 -16.15 11.85 -7.23
C VAL A 63 -15.06 11.30 -8.15
N PRO A 64 -13.79 11.69 -7.98
CA PRO A 64 -12.71 11.10 -8.75
C PRO A 64 -12.55 9.61 -8.39
N PRO A 65 -12.15 8.74 -9.34
CA PRO A 65 -11.89 7.34 -9.04
C PRO A 65 -10.64 7.19 -8.17
N VAL A 66 -10.67 6.26 -7.21
CA VAL A 66 -9.47 5.81 -6.50
C VAL A 66 -8.70 4.88 -7.44
N VAL A 67 -7.45 5.24 -7.75
CA VAL A 67 -6.61 4.49 -8.68
C VAL A 67 -5.66 3.59 -7.89
N PRO A 68 -5.76 2.25 -8.02
CA PRO A 68 -4.83 1.34 -7.36
C PRO A 68 -3.39 1.53 -7.85
N ALA A 69 -2.43 1.34 -6.96
CA ALA A 69 -1.01 1.28 -7.30
C ALA A 69 -0.57 -0.18 -7.46
N ILE A 70 0.32 -0.44 -8.41
CA ILE A 70 0.94 -1.75 -8.60
C ILE A 70 2.38 -1.67 -8.15
N HIS A 71 2.75 -2.52 -7.19
CA HIS A 71 4.09 -2.64 -6.65
C HIS A 71 4.74 -3.96 -7.07
N VAL A 72 5.93 -3.82 -7.61
CA VAL A 72 6.92 -4.86 -7.93
C VAL A 72 8.21 -4.52 -7.17
N PRO A 73 9.17 -5.46 -7.03
CA PRO A 73 10.40 -5.18 -6.30
C PRO A 73 11.14 -3.91 -6.79
N GLU A 74 11.07 -3.62 -8.09
CA GLU A 74 11.78 -2.52 -8.73
C GLU A 74 11.19 -1.14 -8.43
N ASN A 75 9.93 -1.05 -8.00
CA ASN A 75 9.24 0.23 -7.75
C ASN A 75 8.74 0.37 -6.30
N LEU A 76 9.28 -0.44 -5.39
CA LEU A 76 8.93 -0.39 -3.98
C LEU A 76 9.19 1.03 -3.44
N PRO A 77 8.17 1.73 -2.89
CA PRO A 77 8.40 3.04 -2.28
C PRO A 77 9.34 2.89 -1.07
N PRO A 78 10.02 3.95 -0.62
CA PRO A 78 10.81 3.92 0.61
C PRO A 78 9.99 3.33 1.77
N ASP A 79 10.65 2.66 2.70
CA ASP A 79 9.97 2.21 3.91
C ASP A 79 9.55 3.47 4.70
N PRO A 80 8.25 3.67 4.98
CA PRO A 80 7.81 4.82 5.77
C PRO A 80 8.49 4.90 7.15
N GLY A 81 8.99 3.77 7.70
CA GLY A 81 9.77 3.76 8.94
C GLY A 81 11.25 4.13 8.79
N ALA A 82 11.81 4.18 7.57
CA ALA A 82 13.23 4.52 7.35
C ALA A 82 13.50 6.04 7.32
N ALA A 83 12.45 6.86 7.20
CA ALA A 83 12.58 8.32 7.21
C ALA A 83 12.81 8.91 8.62
N ASP A 84 12.45 8.19 9.68
CA ASP A 84 12.69 8.64 11.07
C ASP A 84 14.15 8.42 11.52
N ASP A 85 14.86 7.47 10.93
CA ASP A 85 16.25 7.13 11.31
C ASP A 85 17.29 8.18 10.86
N ILE A 86 16.97 8.99 9.85
CA ILE A 86 17.86 10.03 9.32
C ILE A 86 17.76 11.37 10.08
N GLN A 87 16.73 11.56 10.91
CA GLN A 87 16.50 12.81 11.67
C GLN A 87 16.90 12.70 13.16
N GLY A 88 17.37 11.53 13.63
CA GLY A 88 17.74 11.28 15.03
C GLY A 88 19.23 11.46 15.37
N GLY A 89 20.08 11.75 14.38
CA GLY A 89 21.52 11.95 14.57
C GLY A 89 21.87 13.40 14.86
N ASP A 90 21.58 13.91 16.06
CA ASP A 90 22.16 15.18 16.53
C ASP A 90 23.62 14.95 16.95
N PRO A 91 24.62 15.58 16.30
CA PRO A 91 25.97 15.62 16.80
C PRO A 91 26.17 16.88 17.65
N ARG A 92 26.02 16.71 18.97
CA ARG A 92 26.76 17.31 20.11
C ARG A 92 25.86 17.80 21.24
#